data_AF-A0A2D5VCT0-F1
#
_entry.id   AF-A0A2D5VCT0-F1
#
_cell.length_a   1.000
_cell.length_b   1.000
_cell.length_c   1.000
_cell.angle_alpha   90.00
_cell.angle_beta   90.00
_cell.angle_gamma   90.00
#
_symmetry.space_group_name_H-M   'P 1'
#
loop_
_entity.id
_entity.type
_entity.pdbx_description
1 polymer ?
#
loop_
_entity_poly.entity_id
_entity_poly.type
_entity_poly.pdbx_seq_one_letter_code
_entity_poly.pdbx_strand_id
1 'polypeptide(L)'
;NADLKNTGIRASVLIPGEVNTPILDKRPITPEEDARRGMVDVAETSAVIHLIASLPPRTNIPQLVIRPTWHRNLADEIVELPELNI
;
A
#
# COMPACT_ATOMS: atom_id res chain seq x y z
N ASN A 1 8.80 14.09 7.10
CA ASN A 1 10.28 14.18 7.32
C ASN A 1 10.77 15.60 7.59
N ALA A 2 9.95 16.52 8.11
CA ALA A 2 10.37 17.90 8.35
C ALA A 2 10.96 18.11 9.76
N ASP A 3 10.47 17.36 10.75
CA ASP A 3 10.66 17.68 12.18
C ASP A 3 12.01 17.20 12.74
N LEU A 4 12.63 16.18 12.14
CA LEU A 4 13.85 15.53 12.64
C LEU A 4 15.05 15.68 11.69
N LYS A 5 15.13 16.80 10.95
CA LYS A 5 16.25 17.07 10.03
C LYS A 5 17.60 17.04 10.78
N ASN A 6 18.63 16.50 10.13
CA ASN A 6 20.00 16.40 10.65
C ASN A 6 20.19 15.58 11.95
N THR A 7 19.23 14.71 12.30
CA THR A 7 19.36 13.82 13.48
C THR A 7 19.90 12.43 13.13
N GLY A 8 19.99 12.08 11.84
CA GLY A 8 20.29 10.73 11.38
C GLY A 8 19.10 9.76 11.44
N ILE A 9 17.94 10.18 11.96
CA ILE A 9 16.71 9.38 11.94
C ILE A 9 16.15 9.34 10.52
N ARG A 10 15.85 8.12 10.05
CA ARG A 10 15.16 7.87 8.77
C ARG A 10 13.69 7.61 9.01
N ALA A 11 12.85 8.13 8.13
CA ALA A 11 11.42 7.91 8.14
C ALA A 11 10.91 7.75 6.71
N SER A 12 10.03 6.76 6.54
CA SER A 12 9.53 6.30 5.25
C SER A 12 8.04 6.01 5.34
N VAL A 13 7.31 6.37 4.29
CA VAL A 13 5.93 5.94 4.09
C VAL A 13 5.89 4.95 2.93
N LEU A 14 5.43 3.73 3.21
CA LEU A 14 5.11 2.74 2.19
C LEU A 14 3.61 2.81 1.89
N ILE A 15 3.27 3.06 0.63
CA ILE A 15 1.88 3.21 0.16
C ILE A 15 1.59 2.05 -0.80
N PRO A 16 1.08 0.92 -0.29
CA PRO A 16 0.69 -0.18 -1.15
C PRO A 16 -0.65 0.09 -1.85
N GLY A 17 -0.81 -0.48 -3.04
CA GLY A 17 -2.11 -0.70 -3.69
C GLY A 17 -2.85 -1.87 -3.05
N GLU A 18 -3.55 -2.67 -3.85
CA GLU A 18 -4.17 -3.88 -3.32
C GLU A 18 -3.12 -4.93 -2.96
N VAL A 19 -3.15 -5.40 -1.71
CA VAL A 19 -2.26 -6.46 -1.19
C VAL A 19 -3.12 -7.63 -0.74
N ASN A 20 -2.79 -8.84 -1.18
CA ASN A 20 -3.49 -10.06 -0.80
C ASN A 20 -3.18 -10.42 0.66
N THR A 21 -4.02 -9.96 1.58
CA THR A 21 -3.89 -10.23 3.02
C THR A 21 -5.23 -10.68 3.60
N PRO A 22 -5.24 -11.32 4.79
CA PRO A 22 -6.48 -11.74 5.45
C PRO A 22 -7.45 -10.59 5.80
N ILE A 23 -7.02 -9.32 5.75
CA ILE A 23 -7.94 -8.19 5.98
C ILE A 23 -9.00 -8.08 4.88
N LEU A 24 -8.72 -8.60 3.68
CA LEU A 24 -9.65 -8.57 2.55
C LEU A 24 -10.93 -9.36 2.82
N ASP A 25 -10.88 -10.35 3.72
CA ASP A 25 -12.04 -11.17 4.12
C ASP A 25 -13.04 -10.37 4.96
N LYS A 26 -12.65 -9.17 5.41
CA LYS A 26 -13.51 -8.25 6.16
C LYS A 26 -14.12 -7.16 5.28
N ARG A 27 -13.87 -7.17 3.97
CA ARG A 27 -14.50 -6.21 3.06
C ARG A 27 -15.99 -6.53 2.91
N PRO A 28 -16.87 -5.51 2.75
CA PRO A 28 -18.29 -5.73 2.47
C PRO A 28 -18.51 -6.61 1.24
N ILE A 29 -17.69 -6.40 0.21
CA ILE A 29 -17.60 -7.25 -0.97
C ILE A 29 -16.20 -7.84 -0.96
N THR A 30 -16.13 -9.15 -0.74
CA THR A 30 -14.86 -9.87 -0.68
C THR A 30 -14.36 -10.13 -2.11
N PRO A 31 -13.12 -9.75 -2.45
CA PRO A 31 -12.57 -10.03 -3.77
C PRO A 31 -12.46 -11.53 -4.02
N GLU A 32 -12.84 -11.97 -5.22
CA GLU A 32 -12.69 -13.35 -5.67
C GLU A 32 -11.22 -13.78 -5.78
N GLU A 33 -10.97 -15.08 -5.85
CA GLU A 33 -9.62 -15.65 -5.91
C GLU A 33 -8.82 -15.12 -7.11
N ASP A 34 -9.46 -15.04 -8.28
CA ASP A 34 -8.84 -14.54 -9.52
C ASP A 34 -8.36 -13.09 -9.36
N ALA A 35 -9.16 -12.25 -8.72
CA ALA A 35 -8.79 -10.88 -8.40
C ALA A 35 -7.62 -10.83 -7.41
N ARG A 36 -7.63 -11.69 -6.37
CA ARG A 36 -6.56 -11.76 -5.36
C ARG A 36 -5.22 -12.20 -5.95
N ARG A 37 -5.21 -13.11 -6.92
CA ARG A 37 -3.98 -13.50 -7.63
C ARG A 37 -3.32 -12.36 -8.38
N GLY A 38 -4.08 -11.32 -8.76
CA GLY A 38 -3.55 -10.11 -9.39
C GLY A 38 -3.07 -9.04 -8.41
N MET A 39 -3.29 -9.20 -7.10
CA MET A 39 -2.87 -8.24 -6.08
C MET A 39 -1.38 -8.40 -5.75
N VAL A 40 -0.79 -7.40 -5.11
CA VAL A 40 0.56 -7.50 -4.54
C VAL A 40 0.57 -8.55 -3.43
N ASP A 41 1.62 -9.35 -3.34
CA ASP A 41 1.76 -10.34 -2.27
C ASP A 41 2.42 -9.74 -1.00
N VAL A 42 2.21 -10.42 0.13
CA VAL A 42 2.85 -10.07 1.41
C VAL A 42 4.37 -10.18 1.30
N ALA A 43 4.90 -11.18 0.59
CA ALA A 43 6.34 -11.37 0.42
C ALA A 43 6.96 -10.20 -0.36
N GLU A 44 6.28 -9.71 -1.39
CA GLU A 44 6.71 -8.57 -2.20
C GLU A 44 6.72 -7.27 -1.38
N THR A 45 5.63 -7.03 -0.63
CA THR A 45 5.54 -5.90 0.31
C THR A 45 6.66 -5.96 1.35
N SER A 46 6.96 -7.15 1.86
CA SER A 46 8.03 -7.38 2.84
C SER A 46 9.43 -7.13 2.25
N ALA A 47 9.67 -7.54 1.00
CA ALA A 47 10.92 -7.28 0.30
C ALA A 47 11.19 -5.77 0.13
N VAL A 48 10.13 -4.99 -0.11
CA VAL A 48 10.21 -3.53 -0.21
C VAL A 48 10.54 -2.89 1.14
N ILE A 49 9.90 -3.35 2.22
CA ILE A 49 10.24 -2.91 3.59
C ILE A 49 11.71 -3.25 3.89
N HIS A 50 12.15 -4.45 3.52
CA HIS A 50 13.54 -4.87 3.71
C HIS A 50 14.51 -3.97 2.92
N LEU A 51 14.22 -3.63 1.66
CA LEU A 51 15.00 -2.68 0.87
C LEU A 51 15.12 -1.33 1.58
N ILE A 52 14.00 -0.76 2.03
CA ILE A 52 14.00 0.54 2.74
C ILE A 52 14.90 0.46 3.98
N ALA A 53 14.76 -0.61 4.75
CA ALA A 53 15.49 -0.81 6.00
C ALA A 53 16.99 -1.09 5.79
N SER A 54 17.35 -1.88 4.77
CA SER A 54 18.72 -2.40 4.57
C SER A 54 19.68 -1.43 3.87
N LEU A 55 19.17 -0.34 3.30
CA LEU A 55 20.02 0.70 2.73
C LEU A 55 20.99 1.30 3.77
N PRO A 56 22.18 1.78 3.35
CA PRO A 56 23.13 2.40 4.26
C PRO A 56 22.49 3.54 5.08
N PRO A 57 22.93 3.80 6.33
CA PRO A 57 22.31 4.80 7.21
C PRO A 57 22.20 6.22 6.61
N ARG A 58 23.08 6.55 5.66
CA ARG A 58 23.10 7.82 4.92
C ARG A 58 22.04 7.94 3.82
N THR A 59 21.30 6.87 3.53
CA THR A 59 20.34 6.79 2.42
C THR A 59 18.93 6.64 2.97
N ASN A 60 18.03 7.52 2.56
CA ASN A 60 16.62 7.48 2.95
C ASN A 60 15.72 7.34 1.72
N ILE A 61 14.66 6.53 1.84
CA ILE A 61 13.54 6.50 0.88
C ILE A 61 12.34 7.12 1.60
N PRO A 62 12.05 8.42 1.42
CA PRO A 62 10.97 9.09 2.16
C PRO A 62 9.58 8.53 1.88
N GLN A 63 9.34 8.11 0.65
CA GLN A 63 8.06 7.60 0.18
C GLN A 63 8.29 6.57 -0.92
N LEU A 64 7.51 5.49 -0.90
CA LEU A 64 7.52 4.48 -1.94
C LEU A 64 6.10 3.97 -2.17
N VAL A 65 5.71 3.83 -3.44
CA VAL A 65 4.43 3.28 -3.85
C VAL A 65 4.65 1.93 -4.55
N ILE A 66 3.96 0.88 -4.11
CA ILE A 66 3.90 -0.41 -4.81
C ILE A 66 2.46 -0.72 -5.15
N ARG A 67 2.20 -1.30 -6.32
CA ARG A 67 0.84 -1.59 -6.77
C ARG A 67 0.86 -2.72 -7.81
N PRO A 68 -0.28 -3.42 -8.00
CA PRO A 68 -0.44 -4.32 -9.11
C PRO A 68 -0.13 -3.65 -10.45
N THR A 69 0.45 -4.39 -11.40
CA THR A 69 0.62 -3.91 -12.78
C THR A 69 -0.72 -3.81 -13.52
N TRP A 70 -1.69 -4.64 -13.12
CA TRP A 70 -3.03 -4.67 -13.67
C TRP A 70 -4.04 -4.34 -12.57
N HIS A 71 -4.87 -3.33 -12.82
CA HIS A 71 -5.93 -2.92 -11.90
C HIS A 71 -7.22 -3.63 -12.26
N ARG A 72 -7.87 -4.28 -11.28
CA ARG A 72 -9.18 -4.87 -11.48
C ARG A 72 -10.28 -3.81 -11.47
N ASN A 73 -11.44 -4.16 -12.01
CA ASN A 73 -12.63 -3.33 -11.90
C ASN A 73 -13.15 -3.34 -10.44
N LEU A 74 -13.42 -2.16 -9.89
CA LEU A 74 -13.91 -1.95 -8.53
C LEU A 74 -15.31 -1.33 -8.50
N ALA A 75 -15.99 -1.18 -9.65
CA ALA A 75 -17.25 -0.45 -9.75
C ALA A 75 -18.30 -0.91 -8.71
N ASP A 76 -18.41 -2.22 -8.50
CA ASP A 76 -19.38 -2.78 -7.55
C ASP A 76 -18.98 -2.57 -6.08
N GLU A 77 -17.72 -2.20 -5.79
CA GLU A 77 -17.20 -1.95 -4.43
C GLU A 77 -17.28 -0.47 -4.01
N ILE A 78 -17.63 0.44 -4.93
CA ILE A 78 -17.68 1.88 -4.68
C ILE A 78 -19.11 2.28 -4.34
N VAL A 79 -19.29 2.88 -3.16
CA VAL A 79 -20.54 3.54 -2.79
C VAL A 79 -20.38 5.04 -3.01
N GLU A 80 -21.15 5.62 -3.92
CA GLU A 80 -21.23 7.07 -4.02
C GLU A 80 -21.86 7.64 -2.74
N LEU A 81 -21.16 8.58 -2.13
CA LEU A 81 -21.76 9.36 -1.05
C LEU A 81 -22.78 10.32 -1.67
N PRO A 82 -24.00 10.43 -1.12
CA PRO A 82 -24.94 11.43 -1.59
C PRO A 82 -24.31 12.82 -1.50
N GLU A 83 -24.61 13.70 -2.46
CA GLU A 83 -24.15 15.08 -2.42
C GLU A 83 -24.54 15.69 -1.07
N LEU A 84 -23.53 16.07 -0.28
CA LEU A 84 -23.75 16.83 0.92
C LEU A 84 -24.20 18.21 0.45
N ASN A 85 -25.49 18.52 0.60
CA ASN A 85 -26.01 19.88 0.53
C ASN A 85 -25.43 20.67 1.71
N ILE A 86 -24.17 21.13 1.58
CA ILE A 86 -23.53 22.09 2.48
C ILE A 86 -23.55 23.47 1.81
#